data_AF-A0A955V387-F1
#
_entry.id   AF-A0A955V387-F1
#
_cell.length_a   1.000
_cell.length_b   1.000
_cell.length_c   1.000
_cell.angle_alpha   90.00
_cell.angle_beta   90.00
_cell.angle_gamma   90.00
#
_symmetry.space_group_name_H-M   'P 1'
#
loop_
_entity.id
_entity.type
_entity.pdbx_description
1 polymer ?
#
loop_
_entity_poly.entity_id
_entity_poly.type
_entity_poly.pdbx_seq_one_letter_code
_entity_poly.pdbx_strand_id
1 'polypeptide(L)'
;MTMSTSLLESMRKLMPRRVQSALDALGEAVAVFREIDDPRVMRSLGPSGVRGLLLKRGKQGVPSVMPASHGAFFDWGYPHDQPEMADLYTRAKRGQWDGDSLPWELDVDFDNPDIAMFPEGAFDWEFGRSVGMRLDARERMRLLIDLGTWAISQFLHGEQGALLASAQVTEAVQFMDGKFYGATQVVDEARHVEVFSRYLLEKAGKVYQINDNLFTIIDALMTDGRWDLKFLGMQIMVEG
;
A
#
# COMPACT_ATOMS: atom_id res chain seq x y z
N MET A 1 24.65 -18.17 28.04
CA MET A 1 24.43 -17.50 26.73
C MET A 1 24.46 -15.98 26.92
N THR A 2 25.61 -15.36 27.17
CA THR A 2 25.65 -13.92 27.54
C THR A 2 26.91 -13.14 27.12
N MET A 3 27.93 -13.76 26.52
CA MET A 3 29.12 -13.03 26.01
C MET A 3 29.07 -12.70 24.51
N SER A 4 28.29 -13.44 23.71
CA SER A 4 28.19 -13.24 22.27
C SER A 4 27.40 -11.97 21.89
N THR A 5 26.36 -11.65 22.65
CA THR A 5 25.50 -10.48 22.42
C THR A 5 26.24 -9.15 22.65
N SER A 6 27.13 -9.07 23.65
CA SER A 6 27.85 -7.83 23.99
C SER A 6 28.90 -7.43 22.94
N LEU A 7 29.53 -8.41 22.28
CA LEU A 7 30.54 -8.18 21.24
C LEU A 7 29.87 -7.65 19.96
N LEU A 8 28.76 -8.27 19.55
CA LEU A 8 27.95 -7.84 18.40
C LEU A 8 27.41 -6.42 18.58
N GLU A 9 26.94 -6.08 19.78
CA GLU A 9 26.43 -4.74 20.09
C GLU A 9 27.54 -3.68 20.08
N SER A 10 28.74 -4.04 20.54
CA SER A 10 29.92 -3.17 20.50
C SER A 10 30.42 -2.96 19.08
N MET A 11 30.45 -4.02 18.26
CA MET A 11 30.77 -3.94 16.83
C MET A 11 29.73 -3.12 16.06
N ARG A 12 28.44 -3.22 16.42
CA ARG A 12 27.36 -2.41 15.84
C ARG A 12 27.57 -0.92 16.05
N LYS A 13 27.97 -0.49 17.25
CA LYS A 13 28.26 0.93 17.54
C LYS A 13 29.45 1.49 16.76
N LEU A 14 30.38 0.63 16.33
CA LEU A 14 31.56 1.00 15.54
C LEU A 14 31.27 1.07 14.03
N MET A 15 30.14 0.53 13.55
CA MET A 15 29.79 0.56 12.14
C MET A 15 29.25 1.94 11.72
N PRO A 16 29.43 2.35 10.44
CA PRO A 16 28.77 3.54 9.91
C PRO A 16 27.24 3.44 10.06
N ARG A 17 26.56 4.56 10.35
CA ARG A 17 25.09 4.58 10.53
C ARG A 17 24.33 3.91 9.38
N ARG A 18 24.78 4.09 8.14
CA ARG A 18 24.17 3.42 6.97
C ARG A 18 24.21 1.90 7.05
N VAL A 19 25.31 1.33 7.54
CA VAL A 19 25.48 -0.12 7.71
C VAL A 19 24.62 -0.61 8.87
N GLN A 20 24.53 0.15 9.97
CA GLN A 20 23.64 -0.16 11.08
C GLN A 20 22.17 -0.21 10.61
N SER A 21 21.70 0.83 9.92
CA SER A 21 20.32 0.86 9.39
C SER A 21 20.03 -0.26 8.39
N ALA A 22 21.02 -0.67 7.59
CA ALA A 22 20.87 -1.80 6.67
C ALA A 22 20.76 -3.14 7.42
N LEU A 23 21.55 -3.34 8.47
CA LEU A 23 21.49 -4.54 9.31
C LEU A 23 20.22 -4.59 10.14
N ASP A 24 19.73 -3.45 10.62
CA ASP A 24 18.48 -3.35 11.38
C ASP A 24 17.29 -3.73 10.50
N ALA A 25 17.21 -3.17 9.29
CA ALA A 25 16.17 -3.54 8.32
C ALA A 25 16.22 -5.04 7.96
N LEU A 26 17.41 -5.62 7.85
CA LEU A 26 17.59 -7.04 7.57
C LEU A 26 17.19 -7.91 8.77
N GLY A 27 17.47 -7.44 9.99
CA GLY A 27 17.06 -8.07 11.24
C GLY A 27 15.54 -8.07 11.42
N GLU A 28 14.88 -6.94 11.16
CA GLU A 28 13.41 -6.81 11.18
C GLU A 28 12.76 -7.75 10.16
N ALA A 29 13.27 -7.78 8.93
CA ALA A 29 12.77 -8.70 7.90
C ALA A 29 12.90 -10.17 8.33
N VAL A 30 14.05 -10.56 8.89
CA VAL A 30 14.27 -11.91 9.42
C VAL A 30 13.35 -12.23 10.61
N ALA A 31 13.07 -11.25 11.47
CA ALA A 31 12.14 -11.43 12.59
C ALA A 31 10.72 -11.74 12.07
N VAL A 32 10.22 -10.99 11.09
CA VAL A 32 8.92 -11.25 10.46
C VAL A 32 8.86 -12.68 9.91
N PHE A 33 9.91 -13.14 9.21
CA PHE A 33 9.95 -14.52 8.70
C PHE A 33 10.02 -15.60 9.78
N ARG A 34 10.57 -15.30 10.96
CA ARG A 34 10.65 -16.25 12.08
C ARG A 34 9.32 -16.44 12.79
N GLU A 35 8.43 -15.45 12.75
CA GLU A 35 7.08 -15.55 13.30
C GLU A 35 6.13 -16.36 12.40
N ILE A 36 6.55 -16.74 11.18
CA ILE A 36 5.75 -17.58 10.28
C ILE A 36 5.97 -19.06 10.62
N ASP A 37 5.07 -19.62 11.42
CA ASP A 37 5.11 -21.03 11.82
C ASP A 37 4.63 -22.00 10.73
N ASP A 38 3.75 -21.56 9.82
CA ASP A 38 3.18 -22.41 8.76
C ASP A 38 4.08 -22.44 7.50
N PRO A 39 4.65 -23.61 7.12
CA PRO A 39 5.47 -23.74 5.91
C PRO A 39 4.75 -23.38 4.61
N ARG A 40 3.42 -23.53 4.55
CA ARG A 40 2.62 -23.16 3.38
C ARG A 40 2.55 -21.65 3.22
N VAL A 41 2.33 -20.92 4.31
CA VAL A 41 2.33 -19.46 4.35
C VAL A 41 3.71 -18.92 4.01
N MET A 42 4.77 -19.53 4.56
CA MET A 42 6.15 -19.16 4.22
C MET A 42 6.45 -19.38 2.73
N ARG A 43 5.93 -20.45 2.12
CA ARG A 43 6.10 -20.70 0.70
C ARG A 43 5.34 -19.70 -0.18
N SER A 44 4.16 -19.24 0.24
CA SER A 44 3.36 -18.29 -0.53
C SER A 44 3.84 -16.84 -0.38
N LEU A 45 4.17 -16.40 0.83
CA LEU A 45 4.55 -15.01 1.13
C LEU A 45 6.07 -14.78 1.10
N GLY A 46 6.86 -15.83 1.26
CA GLY A 46 8.33 -15.79 1.30
C GLY A 46 8.96 -15.04 0.12
N PRO A 47 8.66 -15.40 -1.14
CA PRO A 47 9.22 -14.73 -2.31
C PRO A 47 8.96 -13.22 -2.33
N SER A 48 7.73 -12.80 -2.02
CA SER A 48 7.34 -11.39 -1.99
C SER A 48 7.98 -10.65 -0.82
N GLY A 49 8.08 -11.27 0.35
CA GLY A 49 8.79 -10.68 1.49
C GLY A 49 10.29 -10.49 1.21
N VAL A 50 10.93 -11.41 0.49
CA VAL A 50 12.33 -11.22 0.05
C VAL A 50 12.41 -10.06 -0.95
N ARG A 51 11.50 -9.99 -1.92
CA ARG A 51 11.50 -8.91 -2.93
C ARG A 51 11.24 -7.53 -2.32
N GLY A 52 10.30 -7.41 -1.39
CA GLY A 52 9.94 -6.15 -0.75
C GLY A 52 10.88 -5.78 0.40
N LEU A 53 10.98 -6.62 1.43
CA LEU A 53 11.68 -6.26 2.67
C LEU A 53 13.21 -6.30 2.52
N LEU A 54 13.75 -7.28 1.80
CA LEU A 54 15.20 -7.45 1.65
C LEU A 54 15.75 -6.74 0.41
N LEU A 55 15.13 -6.99 -0.75
CA LEU A 55 15.61 -6.43 -2.02
C LEU A 55 15.07 -5.03 -2.31
N LYS A 56 14.06 -4.55 -1.57
CA LYS A 56 13.45 -3.22 -1.74
C LYS A 56 13.07 -2.92 -3.19
N ARG A 57 12.46 -3.91 -3.85
CA ARG A 57 12.11 -3.83 -5.27
C ARG A 57 11.17 -2.66 -5.59
N GLY A 58 10.27 -2.29 -4.69
CA GLY A 58 9.42 -1.10 -4.85
C GLY A 58 10.19 0.22 -4.99
N LYS A 59 11.47 0.26 -4.64
CA LYS A 59 12.34 1.45 -4.71
C LYS A 59 13.40 1.36 -5.81
N GLN A 60 13.35 0.32 -6.65
CA GLN A 60 14.38 0.01 -7.64
C GLN A 60 13.76 -0.43 -8.97
N GLY A 61 14.42 -0.14 -10.09
CA GLY A 61 14.08 -0.70 -11.39
C GLY A 61 12.62 -0.44 -11.80
N VAL A 62 12.29 0.81 -12.10
CA VAL A 62 10.97 1.18 -12.63
C VAL A 62 10.90 0.78 -14.11
N PRO A 63 9.87 0.02 -14.55
CA PRO A 63 8.74 -0.51 -13.79
C PRO A 63 9.04 -1.83 -13.04
N SER A 64 8.33 -2.07 -11.93
CA SER A 64 8.32 -3.36 -11.25
C SER A 64 7.41 -4.35 -11.98
N VAL A 65 7.98 -5.44 -12.48
CA VAL A 65 7.22 -6.52 -13.14
C VAL A 65 6.78 -7.56 -12.13
N MET A 66 5.48 -7.86 -12.11
CA MET A 66 4.85 -8.90 -11.29
C MET A 66 4.08 -9.86 -12.20
N PRO A 67 4.42 -11.16 -12.23
CA PRO A 67 3.71 -12.13 -13.07
C PRO A 67 2.29 -12.39 -12.54
N ALA A 68 1.30 -12.28 -13.42
CA ALA A 68 -0.07 -12.75 -13.16
C ALA A 68 -0.17 -14.26 -13.39
N SER A 69 -0.80 -14.99 -12.47
CA SER A 69 -0.83 -16.46 -12.47
C SER A 69 -2.23 -17.08 -12.39
N HIS A 70 -3.29 -16.29 -12.62
CA HIS A 70 -4.68 -16.77 -12.61
C HIS A 70 -5.18 -17.19 -14.00
N GLY A 71 -6.21 -18.04 -14.03
CA GLY A 71 -6.96 -18.35 -15.25
C GLY A 71 -8.10 -17.37 -15.47
N ALA A 72 -8.35 -16.98 -16.71
CA ALA A 72 -9.57 -16.25 -17.07
C ALA A 72 -10.74 -17.24 -17.16
N PHE A 73 -11.87 -16.90 -16.53
CA PHE A 73 -13.07 -17.72 -16.54
C PHE A 73 -14.13 -17.10 -17.45
N PHE A 74 -14.50 -17.83 -18.51
CA PHE A 74 -15.55 -17.46 -19.44
C PHE A 74 -16.76 -18.36 -19.23
N ASP A 75 -17.92 -17.73 -19.00
CA ASP A 75 -19.20 -18.42 -19.00
C ASP A 75 -20.10 -17.80 -20.08
N TRP A 76 -20.34 -18.58 -21.13
CA TRP A 76 -21.16 -18.17 -22.27
C TRP A 76 -22.66 -18.32 -22.02
N GLY A 77 -23.05 -18.87 -20.86
CA GLY A 77 -24.45 -18.96 -20.42
C GLY A 77 -25.01 -17.66 -19.86
N TYR A 78 -24.14 -16.70 -19.52
CA TYR A 78 -24.50 -15.42 -18.88
C TYR A 78 -25.49 -15.59 -17.71
N PRO A 79 -25.22 -16.48 -16.74
CA PRO A 79 -26.11 -16.68 -15.60
C PRO A 79 -26.23 -15.41 -14.75
N HIS A 80 -27.35 -15.28 -14.05
CA HIS A 80 -27.62 -14.18 -13.11
C HIS A 80 -28.11 -14.79 -11.79
N ASP A 81 -27.23 -15.57 -11.16
CA ASP A 81 -27.52 -16.43 -10.02
C ASP A 81 -26.93 -15.94 -8.69
N GLN A 82 -26.33 -14.73 -8.67
CA GLN A 82 -25.76 -14.11 -7.46
C GLN A 82 -26.42 -12.74 -7.20
N PRO A 83 -27.65 -12.72 -6.63
CA PRO A 83 -28.44 -11.50 -6.49
C PRO A 83 -27.78 -10.43 -5.59
N GLU A 84 -26.98 -10.82 -4.61
CA GLU A 84 -26.23 -9.90 -3.74
C GLU A 84 -25.18 -9.10 -4.53
N MET A 85 -24.47 -9.77 -5.45
CA MET A 85 -23.48 -9.12 -6.32
C MET A 85 -24.15 -8.22 -7.36
N ALA A 86 -25.32 -8.64 -7.86
CA ALA A 86 -26.13 -7.81 -8.75
C ALA A 86 -26.62 -6.51 -8.08
N ASP A 87 -26.97 -6.57 -6.79
CA ASP A 87 -27.33 -5.39 -6.00
C ASP A 87 -26.12 -4.46 -5.79
N LEU A 88 -24.96 -5.00 -5.41
CA LEU A 88 -23.72 -4.22 -5.29
C LEU A 88 -23.35 -3.54 -6.61
N TYR A 89 -23.41 -4.25 -7.73
CA TYR A 89 -23.20 -3.70 -9.06
C TYR A 89 -24.19 -2.56 -9.38
N THR A 90 -25.46 -2.74 -9.03
CA THR A 90 -26.49 -1.70 -9.25
C THR A 90 -26.21 -0.44 -8.44
N ARG A 91 -25.79 -0.59 -7.19
CA ARG A 91 -25.41 0.52 -6.31
C ARG A 91 -24.15 1.21 -6.82
N ALA A 92 -23.12 0.46 -7.15
CA ALA A 92 -21.84 0.98 -7.66
C ALA A 92 -22.04 1.81 -8.93
N LYS A 93 -22.85 1.33 -9.90
CA LYS A 93 -23.20 2.09 -11.09
C LYS A 93 -23.90 3.42 -10.79
N ARG A 94 -24.75 3.47 -9.76
CA ARG A 94 -25.47 4.69 -9.36
C ARG A 94 -24.60 5.65 -8.57
N GLY A 95 -23.63 5.12 -7.82
CA GLY A 95 -22.71 5.86 -6.97
C GLY A 95 -21.44 6.34 -7.67
N GLN A 96 -21.40 6.33 -9.01
CA GLN A 96 -20.26 6.84 -9.75
C GLN A 96 -20.09 8.35 -9.56
N TRP A 97 -18.86 8.80 -9.60
CA TRP A 97 -18.43 10.19 -9.42
C TRP A 97 -17.30 10.53 -10.41
N ASP A 98 -17.03 11.81 -10.60
CA ASP A 98 -16.02 12.29 -11.55
C ASP A 98 -14.92 13.05 -10.81
N GLY A 99 -13.66 12.64 -10.99
CA GLY A 99 -12.49 13.31 -10.42
C GLY A 99 -12.38 14.77 -10.85
N ASP A 100 -12.79 15.09 -12.08
CA ASP A 100 -12.75 16.45 -12.63
C ASP A 100 -13.81 17.37 -12.03
N SER A 101 -14.83 16.81 -11.35
CA SER A 101 -15.88 17.62 -10.70
C SER A 101 -15.44 18.26 -9.39
N LEU A 102 -14.26 17.89 -8.87
CA LEU A 102 -13.69 18.51 -7.68
C LEU A 102 -13.20 19.93 -8.00
N PRO A 103 -13.26 20.87 -7.03
CA PRO A 103 -12.86 22.27 -7.22
C PRO A 103 -11.32 22.42 -7.21
N TRP A 104 -10.66 21.90 -8.25
CA TRP A 104 -9.20 21.86 -8.40
C TRP A 104 -8.55 23.25 -8.49
N GLU A 105 -9.31 24.30 -8.75
CA GLU A 105 -8.85 25.69 -8.72
C GLU A 105 -8.55 26.20 -7.31
N LEU A 106 -9.09 25.56 -6.27
CA LEU A 106 -8.82 25.93 -4.88
C LEU A 106 -7.36 25.63 -4.55
N ASP A 107 -6.67 26.63 -3.99
CA ASP A 107 -5.31 26.45 -3.52
C ASP A 107 -5.29 25.73 -2.17
N VAL A 108 -4.24 24.94 -1.93
CA VAL A 108 -4.03 24.23 -0.66
C VAL A 108 -2.90 24.93 0.07
N ASP A 109 -3.25 25.71 1.09
CA ASP A 109 -2.27 26.41 1.92
C ASP A 109 -1.64 25.45 2.93
N PHE A 110 -0.58 24.77 2.52
CA PHE A 110 0.18 23.87 3.39
C PHE A 110 0.89 24.60 4.55
N ASP A 111 1.11 25.91 4.46
CA ASP A 111 1.73 26.68 5.54
C ASP A 111 0.71 27.11 6.61
N ASN A 112 -0.59 26.85 6.41
CA ASN A 112 -1.64 27.18 7.36
C ASN A 112 -1.73 26.15 8.50
N PRO A 113 -1.45 26.55 9.77
CA PRO A 113 -1.50 25.64 10.91
C PRO A 113 -2.91 25.12 11.24
N ASP A 114 -3.96 25.81 10.81
CA ASP A 114 -5.35 25.42 11.06
C ASP A 114 -5.84 24.36 10.06
N ILE A 115 -5.08 24.12 8.98
CA ILE A 115 -5.41 23.18 7.90
C ILE A 115 -4.31 22.10 7.84
N ALA A 116 -4.08 21.43 8.97
CA ALA A 116 -3.09 20.38 9.05
C ALA A 116 -3.53 19.14 8.27
N MET A 117 -2.76 18.76 7.24
CA MET A 117 -3.01 17.54 6.45
C MET A 117 -2.82 16.25 7.27
N PHE A 118 -2.06 16.33 8.36
CA PHE A 118 -1.88 15.26 9.32
C PHE A 118 -2.14 15.80 10.74
N PRO A 119 -2.99 15.15 11.55
CA PRO A 119 -3.31 15.66 12.88
C PRO A 119 -2.06 15.74 13.77
N GLU A 120 -1.83 16.89 14.42
CA GLU A 120 -0.65 17.08 15.29
C GLU A 120 -0.62 16.04 16.42
N GLY A 121 -1.78 15.64 16.93
CA GLY A 121 -1.91 14.62 17.99
C GLY A 121 -1.64 13.19 17.53
N ALA A 122 -1.54 12.92 16.22
CA ALA A 122 -1.18 11.60 15.71
C ALA A 122 0.34 11.35 15.76
N PHE A 123 1.15 12.37 16.07
CA PHE A 123 2.58 12.23 16.28
C PHE A 123 2.93 12.30 17.78
N ASP A 124 3.70 11.31 18.27
CA ASP A 124 4.19 11.33 19.65
C ASP A 124 5.39 12.27 19.80
N TRP A 125 5.09 13.54 20.08
CA TRP A 125 6.10 14.58 20.27
C TRP A 125 6.95 14.36 21.53
N GLU A 126 6.44 13.67 22.55
CA GLU A 126 7.20 13.36 23.76
C GLU A 126 8.27 12.32 23.47
N PHE A 127 7.88 11.22 22.82
CA PHE A 127 8.81 10.21 22.36
C PHE A 127 9.86 10.82 21.43
N GLY A 128 9.44 11.63 20.45
CA GLY A 128 10.34 12.32 19.53
C GLY A 128 11.40 13.16 20.27
N ARG A 129 10.99 13.96 21.27
CA ARG A 129 11.94 14.71 22.11
C ARG A 129 12.87 13.79 22.90
N SER A 130 12.37 12.68 23.43
CA SER A 130 13.15 11.72 24.21
C SER A 130 14.28 11.06 23.41
N VAL A 131 14.10 10.88 22.10
CA VAL A 131 15.13 10.35 21.18
C VAL A 131 16.00 11.46 20.57
N GLY A 132 15.88 12.69 21.06
CA GLY A 132 16.74 13.82 20.69
C GLY A 132 16.24 14.66 19.52
N MET A 133 15.00 14.49 19.06
CA MET A 133 14.42 15.33 18.02
C MET A 133 14.25 16.77 18.54
N ARG A 134 14.81 17.74 17.81
CA ARG A 134 14.70 19.18 18.10
C ARG A 134 14.21 19.86 16.83
N LEU A 135 12.95 20.26 16.82
CA LEU A 135 12.30 20.94 15.72
C LEU A 135 11.68 22.24 16.22
N ASP A 136 11.93 23.34 15.51
CA ASP A 136 11.20 24.59 15.68
C ASP A 136 9.75 24.47 15.16
N ALA A 137 8.93 25.50 15.37
CA ALA A 137 7.53 25.46 14.96
C ALA A 137 7.34 25.23 13.44
N ARG A 138 8.23 25.80 12.62
CA ARG A 138 8.18 25.67 11.16
C ARG A 138 8.60 24.27 10.73
N GLU A 139 9.63 23.72 11.34
CA GLU A 139 10.11 22.37 11.10
C GLU A 139 9.08 21.31 11.52
N ARG A 140 8.35 21.55 12.63
CA ARG A 140 7.23 20.69 13.04
C ARG A 140 6.09 20.70 12.02
N MET A 141 5.71 21.89 11.55
CA MET A 141 4.67 22.02 10.54
C MET A 141 5.05 21.27 9.25
N ARG A 142 6.28 21.47 8.78
CA ARG A 142 6.82 20.74 7.61
C ARG A 142 6.81 19.24 7.80
N LEU A 143 7.18 18.74 8.98
CA LEU A 143 7.12 17.31 9.28
C LEU A 143 5.69 16.77 9.15
N LEU A 144 4.68 17.47 9.66
CA LEU A 144 3.28 17.05 9.56
C LEU A 144 2.79 17.04 8.10
N ILE A 145 3.16 18.05 7.31
CA ILE A 145 2.85 18.09 5.87
C ILE A 145 3.52 16.92 5.15
N ASP A 146 4.79 16.64 5.44
CA ASP A 146 5.53 15.54 4.85
C ASP A 146 4.94 14.18 5.23
N LEU A 147 4.51 14.00 6.48
CA LEU A 147 3.82 12.79 6.94
C LEU A 147 2.48 12.59 6.24
N GLY A 148 1.67 13.65 6.12
CA GLY A 148 0.43 13.60 5.36
C GLY A 148 0.69 13.26 3.89
N THR A 149 1.68 13.91 3.27
CA THR A 149 1.98 13.73 1.83
C THR A 149 2.51 12.33 1.58
N TRP A 150 3.29 11.81 2.52
CA TRP A 150 3.74 10.42 2.54
C TRP A 150 2.55 9.45 2.65
N ALA A 151 1.59 9.71 3.53
CA ALA A 151 0.40 8.88 3.71
C ALA A 151 -0.46 8.83 2.43
N ILE A 152 -0.76 9.99 1.83
CA ILE A 152 -1.51 10.07 0.56
C ILE A 152 -0.74 9.36 -0.57
N SER A 153 0.60 9.46 -0.58
CA SER A 153 1.40 8.68 -1.53
C SER A 153 1.23 7.17 -1.32
N GLN A 154 1.10 6.69 -0.08
CA GLN A 154 0.86 5.26 0.18
C GLN A 154 -0.55 4.85 -0.26
N PHE A 155 -1.57 5.71 -0.09
CA PHE A 155 -2.89 5.46 -0.67
C PHE A 155 -2.80 5.32 -2.18
N LEU A 156 -2.20 6.29 -2.89
CA LEU A 156 -2.00 6.21 -4.34
C LEU A 156 -1.39 4.86 -4.79
N HIS A 157 -0.33 4.39 -4.11
CA HIS A 157 0.30 3.10 -4.44
C HIS A 157 -0.61 1.91 -4.13
N GLY A 158 -1.37 1.99 -3.04
CA GLY A 158 -2.41 1.04 -2.67
C GLY A 158 -3.48 0.95 -3.76
N GLU A 159 -4.05 2.08 -4.18
CA GLU A 159 -5.08 2.13 -5.23
C GLU A 159 -4.58 1.63 -6.58
N GLN A 160 -3.30 1.86 -6.90
CA GLN A 160 -2.71 1.26 -8.10
C GLN A 160 -2.64 -0.27 -7.99
N GLY A 161 -2.29 -0.80 -6.82
CA GLY A 161 -2.33 -2.23 -6.54
C GLY A 161 -3.76 -2.79 -6.60
N ALA A 162 -4.70 -2.06 -6.00
CA ALA A 162 -6.14 -2.35 -5.97
C ALA A 162 -6.71 -2.44 -7.38
N LEU A 163 -6.42 -1.46 -8.24
CA LEU A 163 -6.82 -1.41 -9.64
C LEU A 163 -6.45 -2.70 -10.37
N LEU A 164 -5.19 -3.12 -10.24
CA LEU A 164 -4.70 -4.33 -10.91
C LEU A 164 -5.28 -5.60 -10.29
N ALA A 165 -5.42 -5.66 -8.97
CA ALA A 165 -6.05 -6.78 -8.29
C ALA A 165 -7.53 -6.93 -8.70
N SER A 166 -8.28 -5.83 -8.78
CA SER A 166 -9.68 -5.77 -9.24
C SER A 166 -9.82 -6.30 -10.66
N ALA A 167 -8.87 -5.96 -11.54
CA ALA A 167 -8.85 -6.50 -12.90
C ALA A 167 -8.64 -8.03 -12.90
N GLN A 168 -7.67 -8.52 -12.13
CA GLN A 168 -7.39 -9.96 -12.04
C GLN A 168 -8.54 -10.76 -11.42
N VAL A 169 -9.20 -10.23 -10.38
CA VAL A 169 -10.38 -10.85 -9.77
C VAL A 169 -11.53 -10.89 -10.77
N THR A 170 -11.76 -9.80 -11.52
CA THR A 170 -12.80 -9.76 -12.57
C THR A 170 -12.56 -10.84 -13.62
N GLU A 171 -11.31 -11.07 -14.02
CA GLU A 171 -10.96 -12.17 -14.94
C GLU A 171 -11.20 -13.55 -14.33
N ALA A 172 -10.84 -13.74 -13.06
CA ALA A 172 -10.76 -15.06 -12.42
C ALA A 172 -12.04 -15.54 -11.71
N VAL A 173 -12.93 -14.64 -11.28
CA VAL A 173 -14.17 -15.00 -10.57
C VAL A 173 -15.08 -15.87 -11.43
N GLN A 174 -15.73 -16.86 -10.82
CA GLN A 174 -16.43 -17.94 -11.51
C GLN A 174 -17.95 -17.74 -11.69
N PHE A 175 -18.47 -16.56 -11.33
CA PHE A 175 -19.88 -16.21 -11.48
C PHE A 175 -20.00 -14.83 -12.15
N MET A 176 -20.99 -14.68 -13.04
CA MET A 176 -21.06 -13.53 -13.95
C MET A 176 -21.32 -12.21 -13.21
N ASP A 177 -22.19 -12.21 -12.20
CA ASP A 177 -22.51 -10.99 -11.44
C ASP A 177 -21.31 -10.44 -10.67
N GLY A 178 -20.42 -11.32 -10.23
CA GLY A 178 -19.15 -10.96 -9.63
C GLY A 178 -18.23 -10.25 -10.61
N LYS A 179 -18.28 -10.62 -11.91
CA LYS A 179 -17.53 -9.91 -12.97
C LYS A 179 -18.09 -8.51 -13.20
N PHE A 180 -19.41 -8.36 -13.18
CA PHE A 180 -20.04 -7.04 -13.31
C PHE A 180 -19.68 -6.12 -12.15
N TYR A 181 -19.75 -6.62 -10.92
CA TYR A 181 -19.35 -5.84 -9.75
C TYR A 181 -17.83 -5.57 -9.72
N GLY A 182 -17.00 -6.57 -10.02
CA GLY A 182 -15.55 -6.40 -10.15
C GLY A 182 -15.15 -5.36 -11.19
N ALA A 183 -15.86 -5.29 -12.32
CA ALA A 183 -15.63 -4.26 -13.33
C ALA A 183 -15.91 -2.85 -12.81
N THR A 184 -16.89 -2.67 -11.91
CA THR A 184 -17.08 -1.36 -11.26
C THR A 184 -15.93 -1.03 -10.31
N GLN A 185 -15.39 -2.00 -9.58
CA GLN A 185 -14.21 -1.79 -8.73
C GLN A 185 -12.99 -1.35 -9.55
N VAL A 186 -12.76 -1.94 -10.74
CA VAL A 186 -11.67 -1.49 -11.64
C VAL A 186 -11.83 0.00 -12.01
N VAL A 187 -13.05 0.46 -12.27
CA VAL A 187 -13.31 1.88 -12.58
C VAL A 187 -13.15 2.75 -11.33
N ASP A 188 -13.59 2.28 -10.17
CA ASP A 188 -13.48 3.01 -8.91
C ASP A 188 -12.00 3.24 -8.56
N GLU A 189 -11.17 2.20 -8.59
CA GLU A 189 -9.74 2.31 -8.29
C GLU A 189 -8.95 3.12 -9.31
N ALA A 190 -9.35 3.09 -10.59
CA ALA A 190 -8.77 3.96 -11.60
C ALA A 190 -8.98 5.44 -11.26
N ARG A 191 -10.18 5.80 -10.78
CA ARG A 191 -10.51 7.17 -10.36
C ARG A 191 -9.82 7.57 -9.07
N HIS A 192 -9.62 6.64 -8.12
CA HIS A 192 -8.81 6.90 -6.94
C HIS A 192 -7.36 7.21 -7.31
N VAL A 193 -6.74 6.38 -8.17
CA VAL A 193 -5.39 6.64 -8.70
C VAL A 193 -5.30 7.99 -9.39
N GLU A 194 -6.28 8.32 -10.23
CA GLU A 194 -6.37 9.61 -10.92
C GLU A 194 -6.36 10.78 -9.91
N VAL A 195 -7.29 10.79 -8.95
CA VAL A 195 -7.41 11.90 -7.99
C VAL A 195 -6.21 12.01 -7.06
N PHE A 196 -5.72 10.90 -6.50
CA PHE A 196 -4.56 10.96 -5.61
C PHE A 196 -3.29 11.37 -6.36
N SER A 197 -3.07 10.87 -7.58
CA SER A 197 -1.91 11.26 -8.38
C SER A 197 -1.97 12.74 -8.76
N ARG A 198 -3.12 13.24 -9.20
CA ARG A 198 -3.33 14.65 -9.50
C ARG A 198 -3.11 15.53 -8.28
N TYR A 199 -3.68 15.18 -7.13
CA TYR A 199 -3.48 15.93 -5.89
C TYR A 199 -2.00 15.99 -5.50
N LEU A 200 -1.29 14.86 -5.55
CA LEU A 200 0.13 14.82 -5.19
C LEU A 200 1.02 15.60 -6.16
N LEU A 201 0.71 15.60 -7.46
CA LEU A 201 1.51 16.27 -8.49
C LEU A 201 1.20 17.76 -8.61
N GLU A 202 -0.08 18.15 -8.56
CA GLU A 202 -0.52 19.53 -8.77
C GLU A 202 -0.61 20.34 -7.48
N LYS A 203 -0.95 19.71 -6.34
CA LYS A 203 -1.11 20.40 -5.05
C LYS A 203 0.08 20.19 -4.14
N ALA A 204 0.36 18.94 -3.74
CA ALA A 204 1.46 18.66 -2.80
C ALA A 204 2.85 18.82 -3.43
N GLY A 205 2.96 18.72 -4.76
CA GLY A 205 4.20 18.84 -5.52
C GLY A 205 5.22 17.72 -5.26
N LYS A 206 4.80 16.60 -4.66
CA LYS A 206 5.69 15.50 -4.26
C LYS A 206 4.96 14.18 -4.15
N VAL A 207 5.58 13.12 -4.68
CA VAL A 207 5.17 11.73 -4.49
C VAL A 207 6.27 10.97 -3.76
N TYR A 208 5.94 10.36 -2.62
CA TYR A 208 6.86 9.50 -1.89
C TYR A 208 6.87 8.07 -2.45
N GLN A 209 8.01 7.39 -2.31
CA GLN A 209 8.13 6.00 -2.73
C GLN A 209 7.21 5.09 -1.92
N ILE A 210 6.78 3.99 -2.53
CA ILE A 210 6.03 2.93 -1.88
C ILE A 210 6.79 2.35 -0.68
N ASN A 211 6.07 2.08 0.40
CA ASN A 211 6.56 1.38 1.57
C ASN A 211 6.91 -0.09 1.23
N ASP A 212 8.00 -0.62 1.81
CA ASP A 212 8.48 -1.97 1.52
C ASP A 212 7.46 -3.06 1.95
N ASN A 213 6.69 -2.81 3.01
CA ASN A 213 5.60 -3.69 3.45
C ASN A 213 4.42 -3.66 2.48
N LEU A 214 3.98 -2.47 2.06
CA LEU A 214 2.89 -2.33 1.09
C LEU A 214 3.26 -3.00 -0.24
N PHE A 215 4.48 -2.78 -0.72
CA PHE A 215 5.00 -3.49 -1.90
C PHE A 215 4.96 -5.01 -1.72
N THR A 216 5.35 -5.50 -0.54
CA THR A 216 5.35 -6.95 -0.23
C THR A 216 3.95 -7.53 -0.34
N ILE A 217 2.94 -6.85 0.22
CA ILE A 217 1.55 -7.32 0.20
C ILE A 217 1.02 -7.29 -1.25
N ILE A 218 1.26 -6.21 -1.99
CA ILE A 218 0.86 -6.10 -3.40
C ILE A 218 1.53 -7.20 -4.23
N ASP A 219 2.85 -7.39 -4.12
CA ASP A 219 3.59 -8.42 -4.87
C ASP A 219 3.06 -9.83 -4.54
N ALA A 220 2.74 -10.11 -3.28
CA ALA A 220 2.14 -11.38 -2.88
C ALA A 220 0.75 -11.58 -3.49
N LEU A 221 -0.12 -10.56 -3.43
CA LEU A 221 -1.46 -10.63 -3.96
C LEU A 221 -1.47 -10.81 -5.49
N MET A 222 -0.63 -10.05 -6.18
CA MET A 222 -0.55 -10.05 -7.64
C MET A 222 -0.02 -11.37 -8.19
N THR A 223 0.87 -12.04 -7.44
CA THR A 223 1.51 -13.29 -7.86
C THR A 223 0.79 -14.56 -7.42
N ASP A 224 -0.13 -14.49 -6.44
CA ASP A 224 -0.99 -15.64 -6.09
C ASP A 224 -1.94 -15.97 -7.25
N GLY A 225 -2.19 -17.25 -7.51
CA GLY A 225 -3.06 -17.68 -8.62
C GLY A 225 -4.53 -17.82 -8.24
N ARG A 226 -4.84 -17.82 -6.93
CA ARG A 226 -6.17 -18.12 -6.42
C ARG A 226 -7.03 -16.87 -6.32
N TRP A 227 -8.22 -16.92 -6.93
CA TRP A 227 -9.12 -15.77 -7.01
C TRP A 227 -9.71 -15.37 -5.64
N ASP A 228 -9.92 -16.34 -4.74
CA ASP A 228 -10.48 -16.14 -3.40
C ASP A 228 -9.52 -15.36 -2.50
N LEU A 229 -8.22 -15.66 -2.56
CA LEU A 229 -7.21 -14.86 -1.88
C LEU A 229 -7.01 -13.49 -2.49
N LYS A 230 -7.14 -13.37 -3.83
CA LYS A 230 -7.13 -12.06 -4.48
C LYS A 230 -8.28 -11.18 -3.99
N PHE A 231 -9.47 -11.77 -3.90
CA PHE A 231 -10.66 -11.09 -3.38
C PHE A 231 -10.49 -10.71 -1.90
N LEU A 232 -10.04 -11.63 -1.05
CA LEU A 232 -9.78 -11.34 0.36
C LEU A 232 -8.72 -10.25 0.55
N GLY A 233 -7.60 -10.35 -0.19
CA GLY A 233 -6.54 -9.36 -0.12
C GLY A 233 -7.00 -7.99 -0.61
N MET A 234 -7.92 -7.94 -1.57
CA MET A 234 -8.55 -6.69 -2.00
C MET A 234 -9.44 -6.11 -0.91
N GLN A 235 -10.31 -6.90 -0.26
CA GLN A 235 -11.10 -6.37 0.87
C GLN A 235 -10.22 -5.85 2.02
N ILE A 236 -9.06 -6.46 2.25
CA ILE A 236 -8.12 -6.02 3.30
C ILE A 236 -7.26 -4.82 2.86
N MET A 237 -6.91 -4.70 1.58
CA MET A 237 -6.05 -3.61 1.07
C MET A 237 -6.83 -2.38 0.58
N VAL A 238 -8.10 -2.53 0.19
CA VAL A 238 -8.88 -1.56 -0.60
C VAL A 238 -10.12 -1.08 0.14
N GLU A 239 -10.85 -1.99 0.82
CA GLU A 239 -12.12 -1.67 1.47
C GLU A 239 -12.00 -1.44 3.00
N GLY A 240 -10.82 -1.68 3.60
CA GLY A 240 -10.57 -1.70 5.05
C GLY A 240 -10.06 -0.40 5.66
#